data_AF-A0A380DXT2-F1
#
_entry.id   AF-A0A380DXT2-F1
#
_cell.length_a   1.000
_cell.length_b   1.000
_cell.length_c   1.000
_cell.angle_alpha   90.00
_cell.angle_beta   90.00
_cell.angle_gamma   90.00
#
_symmetry.space_group_name_H-M   'P 1'
#
loop_
_entity.id
_entity.type
_entity.pdbx_description
1 polymer ?
#
loop_
_entity_poly.entity_id
_entity_poly.type
_entity_poly.pdbx_seq_one_letter_code
_entity_poly.pdbx_strand_id
1 'polypeptide(L)'
;MYKQGEPNLWTGRLDSETDPKKFRHFQTVTFEDLSKLEKSSRPSGVGILGYAVDEGVALNKGRIGAKEGPDAIKQAFAGLPDLNQCETLVDYGNVYHDHEELIDTQKEFAMLAAKSIANHRQTFLLGGGHDIAYAQYLATRKVYPTQSIGVINIDAHFDTRAEQQSTSGTSFRQILEEDENTDYLVLGIAQGGNTQSLFDYAKEKKIDYVFGR
;
A
#
# COMPACT_ATOMS: atom_id res chain seq x y z
N MET A 1 -4.92 12.07 -11.30
CA MET A 1 -3.94 12.31 -10.21
C MET A 1 -2.70 11.43 -10.31
N TYR A 2 -2.78 10.30 -10.99
CA TYR A 2 -1.61 9.47 -11.29
C TYR A 2 -0.49 10.22 -12.04
N LYS A 3 0.74 10.08 -11.57
CA LYS A 3 1.98 10.51 -12.23
C LYS A 3 2.93 9.31 -12.32
N GLN A 4 3.61 9.18 -13.45
CA GLN A 4 4.61 8.12 -13.68
C GLN A 4 5.83 8.29 -12.77
N GLY A 5 6.67 7.25 -12.69
CA GLY A 5 7.85 7.24 -11.84
C GLY A 5 8.86 8.34 -12.19
N GLU A 6 9.51 8.88 -11.17
CA GLU A 6 10.50 9.94 -11.28
C GLU A 6 11.91 9.34 -11.17
N PRO A 7 12.68 9.24 -12.27
CA PRO A 7 14.01 8.62 -12.23
C PRO A 7 14.99 9.30 -11.27
N ASN A 8 14.81 10.59 -11.00
CA ASN A 8 15.66 11.35 -10.09
C ASN A 8 15.55 10.90 -8.62
N LEU A 9 14.49 10.18 -8.24
CA LEU A 9 14.38 9.56 -6.91
C LEU A 9 15.32 8.35 -6.78
N TRP A 10 15.66 7.73 -7.91
CA TRP A 10 16.49 6.55 -7.99
C TRP A 10 17.92 6.96 -8.24
N THR A 11 18.58 7.42 -7.18
CA THR A 11 20.01 7.76 -7.19
C THR A 11 20.69 7.18 -5.95
N GLY A 12 22.00 6.97 -6.03
CA GLY A 12 22.75 6.38 -4.93
C GLY A 12 24.23 6.27 -5.21
N ARG A 13 24.94 5.60 -4.30
CA ARG A 13 26.36 5.31 -4.45
C ARG A 13 26.58 4.31 -5.59
N LEU A 14 27.37 4.68 -6.59
CA LEU A 14 27.78 3.81 -7.67
C LEU A 14 29.00 2.96 -7.25
N ASP A 15 28.81 1.66 -7.06
CA ASP A 15 29.91 0.73 -6.72
C ASP A 15 30.57 0.11 -7.96
N SER A 16 29.85 0.04 -9.09
CA SER A 16 30.39 -0.35 -10.39
C SER A 16 29.49 0.09 -11.54
N GLU A 17 30.09 0.51 -12.65
CA GLU A 17 29.38 0.76 -13.92
C GLU A 17 29.11 -0.51 -14.72
N THR A 18 29.86 -1.59 -14.46
CA THR A 18 29.93 -2.74 -15.38
C THR A 18 29.76 -4.10 -14.73
N ASP A 19 29.99 -4.24 -13.42
CA ASP A 19 29.84 -5.52 -12.69
C ASP A 19 28.45 -5.58 -12.04
N PRO A 20 27.50 -6.37 -12.59
CA PRO A 20 26.15 -6.44 -12.04
C PRO A 20 26.09 -6.93 -10.60
N LYS A 21 27.12 -7.67 -10.13
CA LYS A 21 27.18 -8.16 -8.73
C LYS A 21 27.34 -7.04 -7.71
N LYS A 22 27.62 -5.82 -8.18
CA LYS A 22 27.76 -4.61 -7.38
C LYS A 22 26.67 -3.60 -7.66
N PHE A 23 25.66 -3.96 -8.46
CA PHE A 23 24.58 -3.05 -8.77
C PHE A 23 23.68 -2.83 -7.55
N ARG A 24 23.05 -1.66 -7.54
CA ARG A 24 22.01 -1.27 -6.59
C ARG A 24 20.73 -1.00 -7.36
N HIS A 25 19.59 -0.96 -6.68
CA HIS A 25 18.29 -0.83 -7.35
C HIS A 25 18.19 0.40 -8.25
N PHE A 26 18.85 1.51 -7.93
CA PHE A 26 18.86 2.68 -8.82
C PHE A 26 19.45 2.43 -10.21
N GLN A 27 20.29 1.38 -10.36
CA GLN A 27 20.89 1.00 -11.64
C GLN A 27 20.01 0.07 -12.47
N THR A 28 19.03 -0.61 -11.86
CA THR A 28 18.29 -1.72 -12.48
C THR A 28 16.78 -1.54 -12.46
N VAL A 29 16.25 -0.59 -11.67
CA VAL A 29 14.84 -0.23 -11.67
C VAL A 29 14.41 0.25 -13.06
N THR A 30 13.25 -0.21 -13.50
CA THR A 30 12.61 0.27 -14.73
C THR A 30 11.35 1.07 -14.41
N PHE A 31 10.87 1.83 -15.38
CA PHE A 31 9.72 2.71 -15.23
C PHE A 31 8.71 2.39 -16.32
N GLU A 32 7.45 2.24 -15.93
CA GLU A 32 6.35 1.91 -16.83
C GLU A 32 5.09 2.68 -16.46
N ASP A 33 4.10 2.66 -17.35
CA ASP A 33 2.84 3.39 -17.23
C ASP A 33 1.67 2.43 -17.03
N LEU A 34 1.10 2.42 -15.81
CA LEU A 34 -0.06 1.56 -15.50
C LEU A 34 -1.29 1.89 -16.34
N SER A 35 -1.42 3.11 -16.89
CA SER A 35 -2.55 3.43 -17.76
C SER A 35 -2.53 2.62 -19.06
N LYS A 36 -1.33 2.21 -19.51
CA LYS A 36 -1.08 1.46 -20.73
C LYS A 36 -0.71 -0.01 -20.50
N LEU A 37 -0.58 -0.42 -19.23
CA LEU A 37 -0.22 -1.79 -18.89
C LEU A 37 -1.39 -2.73 -19.20
N GLU A 38 -1.13 -3.63 -20.14
CA GLU A 38 -2.01 -4.75 -20.46
C GLU A 38 -1.78 -5.92 -19.49
N LYS A 39 -2.77 -6.80 -19.36
CA LYS A 39 -2.66 -7.96 -18.48
C LYS A 39 -1.68 -8.99 -19.05
N SER A 40 -0.61 -9.27 -18.31
CA SER A 40 0.34 -10.34 -18.62
C SER A 40 -0.27 -11.71 -18.38
N SER A 41 0.09 -12.66 -19.24
CA SER A 41 -0.24 -14.09 -19.04
C SER A 41 0.70 -14.77 -18.04
N ARG A 42 1.81 -14.13 -17.68
CA ARG A 42 2.83 -14.64 -16.76
C ARG A 42 3.29 -13.52 -15.83
N PRO A 43 2.69 -13.40 -14.63
CA PRO A 43 3.13 -12.42 -13.65
C PRO A 43 4.60 -12.65 -13.25
N SER A 44 5.38 -11.58 -13.25
CA SER A 44 6.83 -11.61 -12.96
C SER A 44 7.29 -10.28 -12.37
N GLY A 45 8.39 -10.29 -11.63
CA GLY A 45 8.95 -9.05 -11.09
C GLY A 45 8.22 -8.56 -9.87
N VAL A 46 8.62 -7.36 -9.48
CA VAL A 46 8.09 -6.58 -8.37
C VAL A 46 7.60 -5.25 -8.92
N GLY A 47 6.33 -4.92 -8.68
CA GLY A 47 5.76 -3.62 -9.00
C GLY A 47 5.71 -2.71 -7.77
N ILE A 48 6.14 -1.46 -7.90
CA ILE A 48 6.00 -0.41 -6.88
C ILE A 48 5.00 0.64 -7.38
N LEU A 49 4.05 1.02 -6.52
CA LEU A 49 3.15 2.15 -6.75
C LEU A 49 3.00 2.97 -5.47
N GLY A 50 3.19 4.28 -5.55
CA GLY A 50 3.05 5.19 -4.43
C GLY A 50 1.64 5.77 -4.28
N TYR A 51 1.17 5.88 -3.05
CA TYR A 51 -0.05 6.54 -2.62
C TYR A 51 0.34 7.81 -1.86
N ALA A 52 0.62 8.89 -2.59
CA ALA A 52 1.05 10.18 -2.06
C ALA A 52 -0.16 10.97 -1.55
N VAL A 53 -0.82 10.43 -0.52
CA VAL A 53 -2.09 10.92 0.03
C VAL A 53 -2.02 10.91 1.56
N ASP A 54 -2.43 12.01 2.17
CA ASP A 54 -2.61 12.17 3.61
C ASP A 54 -3.97 12.77 3.99
N GLU A 55 -4.91 12.82 3.05
CA GLU A 55 -6.27 13.29 3.30
C GLU A 55 -6.98 12.43 4.35
N GLY A 56 -6.84 11.10 4.30
CA GLY A 56 -7.39 10.23 5.34
C GLY A 56 -6.77 10.46 6.72
N VAL A 57 -5.54 10.97 6.78
CA VAL A 57 -4.90 11.41 8.05
C VAL A 57 -5.54 12.70 8.53
N ALA A 58 -5.75 13.68 7.64
CA ALA A 58 -6.42 14.95 7.96
C ALA A 58 -7.85 14.73 8.48
N LEU A 59 -8.64 13.91 7.78
CA LEU A 59 -10.01 13.57 8.16
C LEU A 59 -10.09 12.84 9.51
N ASN A 60 -9.05 12.06 9.86
CA ASN A 60 -8.90 11.41 11.16
C ASN A 60 -8.23 12.31 12.22
N LYS A 61 -8.08 13.62 11.95
CA LYS A 61 -7.49 14.63 12.87
C LYS A 61 -6.03 14.35 13.25
N GLY A 62 -5.31 13.63 12.38
CA GLY A 62 -3.88 13.37 12.51
C GLY A 62 -3.02 14.53 12.01
N ARG A 63 -1.70 14.35 12.06
CA ARG A 63 -0.74 15.30 11.48
C ARG A 63 -0.43 14.90 10.03
N ILE A 64 -0.72 15.79 9.09
CA ILE A 64 -0.40 15.61 7.67
C ILE A 64 1.11 15.57 7.41
N GLY A 65 1.50 15.12 6.22
CA GLY A 65 2.89 14.93 5.79
C GLY A 65 3.16 13.52 5.26
N ALA A 66 2.28 12.56 5.50
CA ALA A 66 2.46 11.19 5.05
C ALA A 66 2.49 11.09 3.51
N LYS A 67 1.88 12.02 2.78
CA LYS A 67 1.94 12.08 1.32
C LYS A 67 3.36 12.14 0.72
N GLU A 68 4.35 12.59 1.50
CA GLU A 68 5.77 12.63 1.11
C GLU A 68 6.47 11.27 1.30
N GLY A 69 5.82 10.33 2.00
CA GLY A 69 6.33 9.01 2.34
C GLY A 69 6.74 8.16 1.13
N PRO A 70 5.94 8.05 0.06
CA PRO A 70 6.28 7.20 -1.09
C PRO A 70 7.64 7.56 -1.70
N ASP A 71 7.91 8.85 -1.90
CA ASP A 71 9.17 9.30 -2.52
C ASP A 71 10.36 9.14 -1.57
N ALA A 72 10.18 9.42 -0.28
CA ALA A 72 11.21 9.19 0.72
C ALA A 72 11.61 7.70 0.82
N ILE A 73 10.63 6.79 0.74
CA ILE A 73 10.87 5.34 0.74
C ILE A 73 11.61 4.93 -0.53
N LYS A 74 11.19 5.41 -1.71
CA LYS A 74 11.88 5.11 -2.99
C LYS A 74 13.34 5.55 -2.97
N GLN A 75 13.62 6.75 -2.48
CA GLN A 75 15.00 7.24 -2.31
C GLN A 75 15.83 6.36 -1.37
N ALA A 76 15.23 5.91 -0.26
CA ALA A 76 15.91 4.99 0.66
C ALA A 76 16.18 3.62 0.00
N PHE A 77 15.24 3.11 -0.80
CA PHE A 77 15.36 1.83 -1.49
C PHE A 77 16.33 1.87 -2.67
N ALA A 78 16.48 3.02 -3.34
CA ALA A 78 17.35 3.20 -4.50
C ALA A 78 18.80 2.77 -4.23
N GLY A 79 19.28 3.06 -3.02
CA GLY A 79 20.61 2.70 -2.57
C GLY A 79 20.77 1.24 -2.12
N LEU A 80 19.74 0.40 -2.08
CA LEU A 80 19.89 -0.99 -1.64
C LEU A 80 20.55 -1.85 -2.73
N PRO A 81 21.36 -2.88 -2.35
CA PRO A 81 21.97 -3.79 -3.32
C PRO A 81 20.92 -4.53 -4.14
N ASP A 82 21.15 -4.61 -5.45
CA ASP A 82 20.43 -5.55 -6.30
C ASP A 82 21.13 -6.90 -6.22
N LEU A 83 20.47 -7.86 -5.57
CA LEU A 83 21.07 -9.17 -5.29
C LEU A 83 21.16 -10.08 -6.54
N ASN A 84 20.82 -9.60 -7.75
CA ASN A 84 20.82 -10.35 -9.03
C ASN A 84 19.99 -11.66 -9.03
N GLN A 85 19.27 -11.92 -7.95
CA GLN A 85 18.34 -13.04 -7.79
C GLN A 85 16.89 -12.56 -7.83
N CYS A 86 16.69 -11.25 -7.79
CA CYS A 86 15.37 -10.64 -7.85
C CYS A 86 14.91 -10.53 -9.31
N GLU A 87 13.64 -10.80 -9.54
CA GLU A 87 12.98 -10.45 -10.79
C GLU A 87 12.86 -8.91 -10.91
N THR A 88 12.69 -8.39 -12.13
CA THR A 88 12.68 -6.94 -12.44
C THR A 88 11.87 -6.12 -11.44
N LEU A 89 12.46 -5.03 -10.96
CA LEU A 89 11.78 -4.01 -10.16
C LEU A 89 11.26 -2.89 -11.06
N VAL A 90 9.95 -2.65 -11.02
CA VAL A 90 9.29 -1.62 -11.83
C VAL A 90 8.66 -0.57 -10.92
N ASP A 91 9.06 0.69 -11.06
CA ASP A 91 8.39 1.83 -10.42
C ASP A 91 7.35 2.44 -11.35
N TYR A 92 6.09 2.37 -10.93
CA TYR A 92 4.96 2.92 -11.67
C TYR A 92 4.65 4.37 -11.32
N GLY A 93 5.36 4.98 -10.36
CA GLY A 93 5.11 6.35 -9.91
C GLY A 93 4.15 6.45 -8.74
N ASN A 94 3.39 7.55 -8.68
CA ASN A 94 2.56 7.90 -7.53
C ASN A 94 1.15 8.34 -7.95
N VAL A 95 0.18 8.12 -7.09
CA VAL A 95 -1.16 8.73 -7.14
C VAL A 95 -1.26 9.76 -6.03
N TYR A 96 -1.76 10.94 -6.36
CA TYR A 96 -2.00 12.04 -5.45
C TYR A 96 -3.50 12.19 -5.17
N HIS A 97 -3.87 13.03 -4.18
CA HIS A 97 -5.26 13.37 -3.91
C HIS A 97 -5.62 14.73 -4.49
N ASP A 98 -6.70 14.78 -5.29
CA ASP A 98 -7.30 15.98 -5.92
C ASP A 98 -8.80 15.77 -6.19
N HIS A 99 -9.38 14.69 -5.66
CA HIS A 99 -10.84 14.45 -5.72
C HIS A 99 -11.53 15.20 -4.58
N GLU A 100 -12.84 15.42 -4.71
CA GLU A 100 -13.65 15.98 -3.62
C GLU A 100 -13.71 15.04 -2.42
N GLU A 101 -13.86 13.73 -2.67
CA GLU A 101 -13.91 12.72 -1.63
C GLU A 101 -12.70 11.77 -1.69
N LEU A 102 -12.17 11.41 -0.51
CA LEU A 102 -11.06 10.46 -0.38
C LEU A 102 -11.36 9.11 -1.06
N ILE A 103 -12.60 8.65 -0.94
CA ILE A 103 -13.04 7.35 -1.48
C ILE A 103 -12.79 7.23 -2.99
N ASP A 104 -12.91 8.32 -3.74
CA ASP A 104 -12.68 8.28 -5.18
C ASP A 104 -11.20 8.19 -5.53
N THR A 105 -10.33 8.76 -4.69
CA THR A 105 -8.88 8.56 -4.78
C THR A 105 -8.51 7.12 -4.43
N GLN A 106 -9.13 6.53 -3.41
CA GLN A 106 -8.93 5.12 -3.05
C GLN A 106 -9.37 4.19 -4.20
N LYS A 107 -10.50 4.47 -4.86
CA LYS A 107 -10.95 3.71 -6.04
C LYS A 107 -10.02 3.88 -7.24
N GLU A 108 -9.57 5.09 -7.57
CA GLU A 108 -8.60 5.34 -8.65
C GLU A 108 -7.30 4.58 -8.39
N PHE A 109 -6.77 4.67 -7.17
CA PHE A 109 -5.59 3.92 -6.77
C PHE A 109 -5.80 2.42 -6.87
N ALA A 110 -6.94 1.90 -6.39
CA ALA A 110 -7.27 0.49 -6.45
C ALA A 110 -7.28 -0.06 -7.89
N MET A 111 -7.78 0.74 -8.84
CA MET A 111 -7.78 0.37 -10.26
C MET A 111 -6.37 0.22 -10.83
N LEU A 112 -5.45 1.11 -10.45
CA LEU A 112 -4.04 1.07 -10.87
C LEU A 112 -3.30 -0.07 -10.15
N ALA A 113 -3.47 -0.18 -8.84
CA ALA A 113 -2.87 -1.24 -8.02
C ALA A 113 -3.31 -2.64 -8.50
N ALA A 114 -4.57 -2.82 -8.90
CA ALA A 114 -5.06 -4.10 -9.43
C ALA A 114 -4.32 -4.51 -10.72
N LYS A 115 -3.95 -3.54 -11.58
CA LYS A 115 -3.12 -3.84 -12.75
C LYS A 115 -1.71 -4.31 -12.34
N SER A 116 -1.11 -3.69 -11.32
CA SER A 116 0.18 -4.13 -10.80
C SER A 116 0.09 -5.55 -10.19
N ILE A 117 -0.89 -5.79 -9.31
CA ILE A 117 -1.11 -7.10 -8.66
C ILE A 117 -1.32 -8.21 -9.70
N ALA A 118 -2.03 -7.92 -10.80
CA ALA A 118 -2.26 -8.89 -11.87
C ALA A 118 -1.03 -9.18 -12.75
N ASN A 119 0.00 -8.33 -12.73
CA ASN A 119 1.16 -8.39 -13.62
C ASN A 119 2.47 -8.78 -12.93
N HIS A 120 2.53 -8.69 -11.60
CA HIS A 120 3.74 -8.99 -10.84
C HIS A 120 3.55 -10.16 -9.88
N ARG A 121 4.66 -10.79 -9.48
CA ARG A 121 4.62 -11.77 -8.39
C ARG A 121 4.39 -11.13 -7.04
N GLN A 122 4.91 -9.92 -6.87
CA GLN A 122 4.74 -9.10 -5.68
C GLN A 122 4.48 -7.65 -6.08
N THR A 123 3.54 -7.02 -5.41
CA THR A 123 3.32 -5.58 -5.50
C THR A 123 3.59 -4.96 -4.13
N PHE A 124 4.31 -3.83 -4.13
CA PHE A 124 4.47 -2.97 -2.95
C PHE A 124 3.74 -1.65 -3.21
N LEU A 125 2.82 -1.34 -2.31
CA LEU A 125 2.08 -0.09 -2.32
C LEU A 125 2.67 0.79 -1.23
N LEU A 126 3.31 1.89 -1.63
CA LEU A 126 4.05 2.75 -0.71
C LEU A 126 3.14 3.89 -0.30
N GLY A 127 2.77 3.96 0.97
CA GLY A 127 1.75 4.86 1.44
C GLY A 127 2.24 6.21 1.92
N GLY A 128 1.27 7.12 1.98
CA GLY A 128 1.10 8.05 3.08
C GLY A 128 0.21 7.47 4.17
N GLY A 129 -1.04 7.93 4.25
CA GLY A 129 -1.97 7.51 5.30
C GLY A 129 -2.37 6.03 5.25
N HIS A 130 -2.81 5.48 6.39
CA HIS A 130 -3.23 4.08 6.51
C HIS A 130 -4.57 3.79 5.79
N ASP A 131 -5.23 4.83 5.27
CA ASP A 131 -6.36 4.74 4.34
C ASP A 131 -5.99 4.06 3.00
N ILE A 132 -4.69 3.93 2.68
CA ILE A 132 -4.23 3.06 1.59
C ILE A 132 -4.69 1.61 1.74
N ALA A 133 -4.90 1.12 2.96
CA ALA A 133 -5.29 -0.26 3.22
C ALA A 133 -6.63 -0.62 2.55
N TYR A 134 -7.60 0.30 2.55
CA TYR A 134 -8.87 0.08 1.87
C TYR A 134 -8.68 0.03 0.35
N ALA A 135 -7.86 0.93 -0.21
CA ALA A 135 -7.56 0.92 -1.64
C ALA A 135 -6.81 -0.36 -2.08
N GLN A 136 -5.90 -0.87 -1.25
CA GLN A 136 -5.23 -2.15 -1.45
C GLN A 136 -6.21 -3.32 -1.42
N TYR A 137 -7.15 -3.31 -0.48
CA TYR A 137 -8.20 -4.33 -0.41
C TYR A 137 -9.07 -4.33 -1.68
N LEU A 138 -9.56 -3.16 -2.10
CA LEU A 138 -10.35 -3.02 -3.33
C LEU A 138 -9.59 -3.55 -4.56
N ALA A 139 -8.29 -3.26 -4.66
CA ALA A 139 -7.44 -3.79 -5.72
C ALA A 139 -7.34 -5.32 -5.69
N THR A 140 -7.11 -5.88 -4.50
CA THR A 140 -6.95 -7.32 -4.29
C THR A 140 -8.24 -8.07 -4.60
N ARG A 141 -9.38 -7.59 -4.05
CA ARG A 141 -10.71 -8.16 -4.31
C ARG A 141 -11.09 -8.08 -5.79
N LYS A 142 -10.67 -7.03 -6.51
CA LYS A 142 -10.86 -6.94 -7.96
C LYS A 142 -10.10 -8.01 -8.74
N VAL A 143 -8.87 -8.34 -8.32
CA VAL A 143 -8.05 -9.39 -8.97
C VAL A 143 -8.53 -10.80 -8.59
N TYR A 144 -8.98 -10.96 -7.35
CA TYR A 144 -9.43 -12.23 -6.77
C TYR A 144 -10.89 -12.11 -6.28
N PRO A 145 -11.88 -12.09 -7.20
CA PRO A 145 -13.26 -11.77 -6.88
C PRO A 145 -13.98 -12.82 -6.02
N THR A 146 -13.50 -14.06 -5.97
CA THR A 146 -14.20 -15.17 -5.30
C THR A 146 -13.40 -15.85 -4.19
N GLN A 147 -12.12 -15.51 -4.05
CA GLN A 147 -11.20 -16.11 -3.10
C GLN A 147 -11.44 -15.54 -1.70
N SER A 148 -11.20 -16.31 -0.64
CA SER A 148 -11.07 -15.70 0.69
C SER A 148 -9.83 -14.80 0.73
N ILE A 149 -9.92 -13.68 1.46
CA ILE A 149 -8.80 -12.75 1.63
C ILE A 149 -8.43 -12.71 3.11
N GLY A 150 -7.17 -13.01 3.43
CA GLY A 150 -6.62 -12.81 4.77
C GLY A 150 -5.87 -11.49 4.84
N VAL A 151 -6.24 -10.62 5.77
CA VAL A 151 -5.58 -9.34 6.02
C VAL A 151 -4.77 -9.44 7.32
N ILE A 152 -3.48 -9.17 7.24
CA ILE A 152 -2.59 -9.06 8.39
C ILE A 152 -2.18 -7.59 8.50
N ASN A 153 -2.62 -6.92 9.56
CA ASN A 153 -2.20 -5.57 9.89
C ASN A 153 -1.15 -5.61 11.01
N ILE A 154 -0.08 -4.85 10.85
CA ILE A 154 0.97 -4.69 11.86
C ILE A 154 0.87 -3.26 12.36
N ASP A 155 0.08 -3.05 13.41
CA ASP A 155 -0.25 -1.72 13.94
C ASP A 155 -0.52 -1.78 15.45
N ALA A 156 -0.30 -0.65 16.10
CA ALA A 156 -0.73 -0.39 17.46
C ALA A 156 -2.26 -0.23 17.59
N HIS A 157 -2.96 0.04 16.49
CA HIS A 157 -4.40 0.31 16.45
C HIS A 157 -5.15 -0.74 15.63
N PHE A 158 -6.43 -0.96 15.97
CA PHE A 158 -7.31 -1.82 15.15
C PHE A 158 -7.67 -1.20 13.80
N ASP A 159 -7.76 0.13 13.73
CA ASP A 159 -8.22 0.90 12.57
C ASP A 159 -9.59 0.47 12.02
N THR A 160 -10.51 0.22 12.96
CA THR A 160 -11.91 -0.15 12.72
C THR A 160 -12.90 0.89 13.26
N ARG A 161 -12.56 2.18 13.18
CA ARG A 161 -13.43 3.27 13.66
C ARG A 161 -14.73 3.33 12.86
N ALA A 162 -15.83 3.68 13.54
CA ALA A 162 -17.11 3.98 12.90
C ALA A 162 -17.19 5.48 12.62
N GLU A 163 -17.08 5.87 11.35
CA GLU A 163 -17.20 7.25 10.90
C GLU A 163 -18.09 7.30 9.65
N GLN A 164 -18.64 8.48 9.34
CA GLN A 164 -19.52 8.67 8.18
C GLN A 164 -18.77 8.66 6.84
N GLN A 165 -17.48 8.95 6.87
CA GLN A 165 -16.63 9.04 5.69
C GLN A 165 -15.36 8.20 5.88
N SER A 166 -14.71 7.86 4.77
CA SER A 166 -13.43 7.16 4.75
C SER A 166 -12.35 8.02 5.42
N THR A 167 -11.54 7.43 6.30
CA THR A 167 -10.39 8.06 6.96
C THR A 167 -9.27 7.03 7.12
N SER A 168 -8.11 7.48 7.61
CA SER A 168 -6.99 6.58 7.96
C SER A 168 -7.33 5.56 9.04
N GLY A 169 -8.39 5.76 9.84
CA GLY A 169 -8.78 4.85 10.93
C GLY A 169 -10.01 3.99 10.64
N THR A 170 -10.55 3.99 9.41
CA THR A 170 -11.82 3.30 9.08
C THR A 170 -11.65 2.10 8.15
N SER A 171 -10.49 1.99 7.47
CA SER A 171 -10.26 1.04 6.37
C SER A 171 -10.74 -0.37 6.68
N PHE A 172 -10.34 -0.94 7.82
CA PHE A 172 -10.64 -2.35 8.11
C PHE A 172 -12.09 -2.56 8.54
N ARG A 173 -12.76 -1.54 9.10
CA ARG A 173 -14.21 -1.60 9.29
C ARG A 173 -14.92 -1.62 7.94
N GLN A 174 -14.56 -0.75 7.00
CA GLN A 174 -15.17 -0.75 5.66
C GLN A 174 -15.04 -2.12 4.99
N ILE A 175 -13.85 -2.74 5.07
CA ILE A 175 -13.61 -4.09 4.54
C ILE A 175 -14.54 -5.13 5.19
N LEU A 176 -14.57 -5.19 6.53
CA LEU A 176 -15.28 -6.22 7.30
C LEU A 176 -16.81 -6.03 7.32
N GLU A 177 -17.32 -4.85 6.96
CA GLU A 177 -18.76 -4.63 6.75
C GLU A 177 -19.20 -4.96 5.33
N GLU A 178 -18.31 -4.83 4.33
CA GLU A 178 -18.65 -5.06 2.91
C GLU A 178 -18.38 -6.47 2.43
N ASP A 179 -17.47 -7.21 3.08
CA ASP A 179 -17.06 -8.54 2.65
C ASP A 179 -16.93 -9.54 3.80
N GLU A 180 -17.90 -10.45 3.88
CA GLU A 180 -17.91 -11.54 4.86
C GLU A 180 -16.86 -12.62 4.59
N ASN A 181 -16.23 -12.64 3.40
CA ASN A 181 -15.18 -13.59 3.02
C ASN A 181 -13.77 -13.01 3.21
N THR A 182 -13.63 -12.12 4.19
CA THR A 182 -12.35 -11.53 4.62
C THR A 182 -12.11 -11.77 6.10
N ASP A 183 -10.92 -12.29 6.42
CA ASP A 183 -10.43 -12.46 7.79
C ASP A 183 -9.41 -11.39 8.13
N TYR A 184 -9.35 -10.97 9.40
CA TYR A 184 -8.49 -9.88 9.84
C TYR A 184 -7.71 -10.23 11.12
N LEU A 185 -6.39 -10.12 11.05
CA LEU A 185 -5.44 -10.32 12.14
C LEU A 185 -4.65 -9.04 12.39
N VAL A 186 -4.59 -8.57 13.64
CA VAL A 186 -3.78 -7.41 14.03
C VAL A 186 -2.63 -7.80 14.94
N LEU A 187 -1.41 -7.45 14.56
CA LEU A 187 -0.19 -7.73 15.30
C LEU A 187 0.38 -6.44 15.87
N GLY A 188 0.51 -6.36 17.20
CA GLY A 188 1.17 -5.23 17.87
C GLY A 188 0.22 -4.27 18.60
N ILE A 189 -1.02 -4.66 18.89
CA ILE A 189 -2.02 -3.79 19.54
C ILE A 189 -1.46 -3.18 20.83
N ALA A 190 -1.52 -1.85 20.90
CA ALA A 190 -1.24 -1.09 22.11
C ALA A 190 -2.55 -0.80 22.84
N GLN A 191 -2.76 -1.42 24.00
CA GLN A 191 -4.04 -1.33 24.71
C GLN A 191 -4.45 0.13 25.02
N GLY A 192 -3.50 0.99 25.38
CA GLY A 192 -3.77 2.40 25.67
C GLY A 192 -4.16 3.27 24.46
N GLY A 193 -3.93 2.78 23.24
CA GLY A 193 -4.28 3.47 21.99
C GLY A 193 -5.69 3.18 21.48
N ASN A 194 -6.41 2.23 22.09
CA ASN A 194 -7.68 1.73 21.59
C ASN A 194 -8.78 1.84 22.65
N THR A 195 -9.92 2.44 22.30
CA THR A 195 -11.08 2.51 23.20
C THR A 195 -11.74 1.13 23.37
N GLN A 196 -12.48 0.92 24.46
CA GLN A 196 -13.20 -0.34 24.70
C GLN A 196 -14.13 -0.71 23.53
N SER A 197 -14.77 0.28 22.89
CA SER A 197 -15.62 0.06 21.72
C SER A 197 -14.91 -0.62 20.54
N LEU A 198 -13.60 -0.40 20.36
CA LEU A 198 -12.82 -1.06 19.31
C LEU A 198 -12.56 -2.53 19.66
N PHE A 199 -12.31 -2.83 20.94
CA PHE A 199 -12.19 -4.22 21.42
C PHE A 199 -13.54 -4.96 21.33
N ASP A 200 -14.64 -4.29 21.64
CA ASP A 200 -15.99 -4.86 21.53
C ASP A 200 -16.31 -5.19 20.06
N TYR A 201 -15.99 -4.29 19.14
CA TYR A 201 -16.11 -4.53 17.71
C TYR A 201 -15.21 -5.67 17.22
N ALA A 202 -13.96 -5.73 17.70
CA ALA A 202 -13.05 -6.84 17.41
C ALA A 202 -13.64 -8.19 17.85
N LYS A 203 -14.27 -8.24 19.03
CA LYS A 203 -14.96 -9.44 19.51
C LYS A 203 -16.18 -9.78 18.64
N GLU A 204 -16.98 -8.79 18.26
CA GLU A 204 -18.17 -8.95 17.41
C GLU A 204 -17.80 -9.55 16.05
N LYS A 205 -16.79 -8.97 15.38
CA LYS A 205 -16.31 -9.40 14.06
C LYS A 205 -15.29 -10.55 14.12
N LYS A 206 -15.00 -11.08 15.31
CA LYS A 206 -14.02 -12.15 15.55
C LYS A 206 -12.63 -11.83 14.97
N ILE A 207 -12.20 -10.58 15.10
CA ILE A 207 -10.87 -10.13 14.71
C ILE A 207 -9.85 -10.77 15.66
N ASP A 208 -8.87 -11.46 15.10
CA ASP A 208 -7.74 -11.98 15.87
C ASP A 208 -6.73 -10.85 16.13
N TYR A 209 -6.15 -10.82 17.33
CA TYR A 209 -5.09 -9.84 17.61
C TYR A 209 -4.06 -10.29 18.64
N VAL A 210 -2.86 -9.74 18.52
CA VAL A 210 -1.73 -9.95 19.42
C VAL A 210 -1.28 -8.59 19.96
N PHE A 211 -1.15 -8.47 21.29
CA PHE A 211 -0.64 -7.25 21.92
C PHE A 211 0.84 -7.01 21.59
N GLY A 212 1.22 -5.74 21.47
CA GLY A 212 2.63 -5.33 21.50
C GLY A 212 3.26 -5.63 22.86
N ARG A 213 4.51 -6.08 22.87
CA ARG A 213 5.31 -6.29 24.09
C ARG A 213 6.26 -5.13 24.33
#